data_AF-A0A924AQQ6-F1
#
_entry.id   AF-A0A924AQQ6-F1
#
_cell.length_a   1.000
_cell.length_b   1.000
_cell.length_c   1.000
_cell.angle_alpha   90.00
_cell.angle_beta   90.00
_cell.angle_gamma   90.00
#
_symmetry.space_group_name_H-M   'P 1'
#
loop_
_entity.id
_entity.type
_entity.pdbx_description
1 polymer ?
#
loop_
_entity_poly.entity_id
_entity_poly.type
_entity_poly.pdbx_seq_one_letter_code
_entity_poly.pdbx_strand_id
1 'polypeptide(L)'
;MTPVVKQEFNEPLPAWIVVQAPIDGTVAPALEDRYGLDPGEASAIALALETPDCEVILDEKLGRRVAGKLNLVVIGTVGIGILAKQAGLLPALRPFTDALLAAGLRLHPDILADALRQVDEGPRPA
;
A
#
# COMPACT_ATOMS: atom_id res chain seq x y z
N MET A 1 -8.05 -8.51 0.10
CA MET A 1 -7.06 -8.64 1.20
C MET A 1 -6.95 -10.09 1.63
N THR A 2 -5.88 -10.47 2.33
CA THR A 2 -5.73 -11.83 2.86
C THR A 2 -6.52 -12.05 4.14
N PRO A 3 -6.82 -13.31 4.52
CA PRO A 3 -7.40 -13.63 5.81
C PRO A 3 -6.52 -13.20 7.00
N VAL A 4 -5.20 -13.23 6.83
CA VAL A 4 -4.22 -12.80 7.87
C VAL A 4 -4.40 -11.32 8.17
N VAL A 5 -4.35 -10.46 7.14
CA VAL A 5 -4.58 -9.02 7.28
C VAL A 5 -5.98 -8.72 7.81
N LYS A 6 -7.01 -9.48 7.39
CA LYS A 6 -8.37 -9.32 7.93
C LYS A 6 -8.44 -9.54 9.44
N GLN A 7 -7.73 -10.53 9.97
CA GLN A 7 -7.75 -10.85 11.39
C GLN A 7 -7.19 -9.71 12.25
N GLU A 8 -6.27 -8.91 11.69
CA GLU A 8 -5.69 -7.74 12.36
C GLU A 8 -6.62 -6.53 12.35
N PHE A 9 -7.41 -6.38 11.29
CA PHE A 9 -8.21 -5.16 11.03
C PHE A 9 -9.35 -4.93 12.03
N ASN A 10 -9.80 -5.94 12.80
CA ASN A 10 -10.77 -5.89 13.91
C ASN A 10 -12.09 -5.09 13.70
N GLU A 11 -12.37 -4.64 12.48
CA GLU A 11 -13.54 -3.86 12.10
C GLU A 11 -14.32 -4.55 10.96
N PRO A 12 -15.63 -4.28 10.83
CA PRO A 12 -16.40 -4.79 9.70
C PRO A 12 -15.85 -4.27 8.38
N LEU A 13 -15.56 -5.21 7.46
CA LEU A 13 -15.07 -4.86 6.14
C LEU A 13 -16.20 -4.31 5.26
N PRO A 14 -15.96 -3.25 4.48
CA PRO A 14 -16.85 -2.84 3.40
C PRO A 14 -17.14 -3.98 2.42
N ALA A 15 -18.35 -4.01 1.85
CA ALA A 15 -18.78 -5.07 0.93
C ALA A 15 -17.92 -5.21 -0.34
N TRP A 16 -17.21 -4.16 -0.73
CA TRP A 16 -16.32 -4.16 -1.89
C TRP A 16 -14.96 -4.81 -1.60
N ILE A 17 -14.62 -5.10 -0.34
CA ILE A 17 -13.39 -5.82 0.00
C ILE A 17 -13.62 -7.32 -0.08
N VAL A 18 -12.93 -7.97 -1.01
CA VAL A 18 -12.89 -9.43 -1.13
C VAL A 18 -11.73 -9.98 -0.30
N VAL A 19 -12.01 -11.05 0.45
CA VAL A 19 -11.02 -11.75 1.28
C VAL A 19 -10.61 -13.04 0.57
N GLN A 20 -9.32 -13.18 0.27
CA GLN A 20 -8.79 -14.29 -0.51
C GLN A 20 -7.44 -14.75 0.07
N ALA A 21 -7.28 -16.04 0.30
CA ALA A 21 -6.00 -16.61 0.68
C ALA A 21 -5.14 -16.87 -0.57
N PRO A 22 -3.80 -16.80 -0.46
CA PRO A 22 -2.91 -17.37 -1.47
C PRO A 22 -3.22 -18.86 -1.68
N ILE A 23 -3.11 -19.31 -2.92
CA ILE A 23 -3.28 -20.70 -3.36
C ILE A 23 -2.11 -21.53 -2.82
N ASP A 24 -0.88 -21.04 -3.02
CA ASP A 24 0.33 -21.63 -2.46
C ASP A 24 0.60 -21.11 -1.05
N GLY A 25 0.16 -21.89 -0.08
CA GLY A 25 0.37 -21.60 1.34
C GLY A 25 1.83 -21.65 1.81
N THR A 26 2.80 -22.02 0.97
CA THR A 26 4.22 -22.10 1.35
C THR A 26 4.98 -20.80 1.12
N VAL A 27 4.47 -19.92 0.24
CA VAL A 27 5.17 -18.69 -0.15
C VAL A 27 5.26 -17.71 1.01
N ALA A 28 4.16 -17.45 1.72
CA ALA A 28 4.15 -16.49 2.83
C ALA A 28 5.12 -16.90 3.97
N PRO A 29 5.09 -18.14 4.51
CA PRO A 29 6.07 -18.58 5.51
C PRO A 29 7.52 -18.48 5.01
N ALA A 30 7.78 -18.81 3.75
CA ALA A 30 9.12 -18.69 3.18
C ALA A 30 9.60 -17.23 3.11
N LEU A 31 8.70 -16.28 2.86
CA LEU A 31 8.99 -14.86 2.86
C LEU A 31 9.24 -14.33 4.29
N GLU A 32 8.45 -14.78 5.26
CA GLU A 32 8.65 -14.50 6.69
C GLU A 32 10.04 -14.99 7.14
N ASP A 33 10.35 -16.26 6.93
CA ASP A 33 11.61 -16.87 7.37
C ASP A 33 12.84 -16.25 6.68
N ARG A 34 12.75 -15.98 5.37
CA ARG A 34 13.88 -15.51 4.58
C ARG A 34 14.17 -14.03 4.74
N TYR A 35 13.13 -13.21 4.87
CA TYR A 35 13.26 -11.76 4.85
C TYR A 35 12.89 -11.10 6.18
N GLY A 36 12.29 -11.82 7.13
CA GLY A 36 11.80 -11.28 8.38
C GLY A 36 10.60 -10.36 8.20
N LEU A 37 9.75 -10.65 7.19
CA LEU A 37 8.49 -9.96 7.01
C LEU A 37 7.49 -10.37 8.10
N ASP A 38 6.60 -9.45 8.46
CA ASP A 38 5.46 -9.80 9.28
C ASP A 38 4.48 -10.69 8.48
N PRO A 39 3.63 -11.48 9.17
CA PRO A 39 2.69 -12.38 8.51
C PRO A 39 1.69 -11.65 7.59
N GLY A 40 1.31 -10.42 7.93
CA GLY A 40 0.40 -9.58 7.15
C GLY A 40 1.02 -9.23 5.79
N GLU A 41 2.18 -8.58 5.77
CA GLU A 41 2.91 -8.22 4.56
C GLU A 41 3.31 -9.45 3.73
N ALA A 42 3.81 -10.51 4.38
CA ALA A 42 4.20 -11.74 3.69
C ALA A 42 3.00 -12.39 2.98
N SER A 43 1.84 -12.47 3.65
CA SER A 43 0.62 -12.99 3.04
C SER A 43 0.13 -12.12 1.87
N ALA A 44 0.22 -10.79 1.99
CA ALA A 44 -0.18 -9.86 0.95
C ALA A 44 0.71 -10.00 -0.29
N ILE A 45 2.02 -10.10 -0.11
CA ILE A 45 2.98 -10.34 -1.20
C ILE A 45 2.72 -11.70 -1.85
N ALA A 46 2.51 -12.76 -1.07
CA ALA A 46 2.21 -14.09 -1.60
C ALA A 46 0.96 -14.07 -2.50
N LEU A 47 -0.13 -13.44 -2.05
CA LEU A 47 -1.34 -13.30 -2.85
C LEU A 47 -1.10 -12.47 -4.12
N ALA A 48 -0.33 -11.39 -4.01
CA ALA A 48 -0.04 -10.51 -5.15
C ALA A 48 0.78 -11.23 -6.24
N LEU A 49 1.68 -12.15 -5.88
CA LEU A 49 2.44 -12.95 -6.85
C LEU A 49 1.54 -13.89 -7.68
N GLU A 50 0.42 -14.30 -7.13
CA GLU A 50 -0.55 -15.18 -7.78
C GLU A 50 -1.64 -14.41 -8.52
N THR A 51 -1.67 -13.08 -8.37
CA THR A 51 -2.70 -12.21 -8.94
C THR A 51 -2.08 -11.39 -10.08
N PRO A 52 -2.37 -11.71 -11.35
CA PRO A 52 -1.88 -10.93 -12.49
C PRO A 52 -2.31 -9.46 -12.40
N ASP A 53 -1.44 -8.56 -12.85
CA ASP A 53 -1.68 -7.11 -12.91
C ASP A 53 -2.13 -6.50 -11.57
N CYS A 54 -1.66 -7.06 -10.45
CA CYS A 54 -1.97 -6.60 -9.11
C CYS A 54 -0.97 -5.57 -8.61
N GLU A 55 -1.49 -4.46 -8.08
CA GLU A 55 -0.72 -3.54 -7.24
C GLU A 55 -0.91 -3.93 -5.76
N VAL A 56 0.20 -4.20 -5.07
CA VAL A 56 0.15 -4.54 -3.64
C VAL A 56 0.28 -3.28 -2.79
N ILE A 57 -0.54 -3.19 -1.75
CA ILE A 57 -0.44 -2.13 -0.75
C ILE A 57 0.43 -2.65 0.39
N LEU A 58 1.55 -1.97 0.66
CA LEU A 58 2.46 -2.30 1.75
C LEU A 58 2.82 -1.02 2.50
N ASP A 59 2.82 -1.03 3.82
CA ASP A 59 3.09 0.13 4.65
C ASP A 59 4.54 0.18 5.16
N GLU A 60 5.20 -0.97 5.32
CA GLU A 60 6.58 -1.00 5.80
C GLU A 60 7.64 -0.95 4.68
N LYS A 61 8.82 -0.42 5.04
CA LYS A 61 9.96 -0.31 4.12
C LYS A 61 10.52 -1.67 3.71
N LEU A 62 10.42 -2.67 4.59
CA LEU A 62 10.95 -4.00 4.34
C LEU A 62 10.08 -4.74 3.31
N GLY A 63 8.76 -4.80 3.51
CA GLY A 63 7.80 -5.32 2.53
C GLY A 63 7.97 -4.68 1.16
N ARG A 64 8.01 -3.33 1.10
CA ARG A 64 8.26 -2.59 -0.15
C ARG A 64 9.52 -3.05 -0.88
N ARG A 65 10.61 -3.25 -0.14
CA ARG A 65 11.89 -3.70 -0.72
C ARG A 65 11.80 -5.14 -1.23
N VAL A 66 11.15 -6.04 -0.48
CA VAL A 66 11.00 -7.44 -0.86
C VAL A 66 10.09 -7.55 -2.09
N ALA A 67 8.93 -6.89 -2.08
CA ALA A 67 8.02 -6.83 -3.23
C ALA A 67 8.71 -6.29 -4.49
N GLY A 68 9.52 -5.23 -4.35
CA GLY A 68 10.31 -4.70 -5.46
C GLY A 68 11.33 -5.71 -6.03
N LYS A 69 11.97 -6.53 -5.19
CA LYS A 69 12.85 -7.62 -5.66
C LYS A 69 12.10 -8.72 -6.41
N LEU A 70 10.80 -8.84 -6.16
CA LEU A 70 9.91 -9.81 -6.79
C LEU A 70 9.16 -9.19 -7.99
N ASN A 71 9.54 -7.99 -8.42
CA ASN A 71 8.92 -7.24 -9.52
C ASN A 71 7.42 -6.95 -9.32
N LEU A 72 6.95 -6.90 -8.07
CA LEU A 72 5.60 -6.45 -7.78
C LEU A 72 5.52 -4.93 -7.83
N VAL A 73 4.41 -4.42 -8.35
CA VAL A 73 4.10 -2.99 -8.29
C VAL A 73 3.55 -2.70 -6.90
N VAL A 74 4.19 -1.78 -6.18
CA VAL A 74 3.81 -1.42 -4.82
C VAL A 74 3.21 -0.02 -4.80
N ILE A 75 2.04 0.11 -4.20
CA ILE A 75 1.39 1.39 -3.94
C ILE A 75 1.28 1.64 -2.43
N GLY A 76 1.37 2.90 -2.01
CA GLY A 76 1.11 3.31 -0.63
C GLY A 76 -0.16 4.13 -0.52
N THR A 77 -0.58 4.42 0.72
CA THR A 77 -1.77 5.24 1.02
C THR A 77 -1.77 6.58 0.28
N VAL A 78 -0.61 7.24 0.17
CA VAL A 78 -0.47 8.49 -0.60
C VAL A 78 -0.71 8.27 -2.09
N GLY A 79 -0.20 7.16 -2.64
CA GLY A 79 -0.43 6.79 -4.04
C GLY A 79 -1.92 6.57 -4.32
N ILE A 80 -2.67 5.96 -3.39
CA ILE A 80 -4.12 5.83 -3.50
C ILE A 80 -4.79 7.22 -3.56
N GLY A 81 -4.32 8.18 -2.76
CA GLY A 81 -4.78 9.57 -2.82
C GLY A 81 -4.52 10.22 -4.18
N ILE A 82 -3.34 10.01 -4.77
CA ILE A 82 -2.99 10.50 -6.12
C ILE A 82 -3.97 9.92 -7.14
N LEU A 83 -4.20 8.60 -7.13
CA LEU A 83 -5.13 7.94 -8.04
C LEU A 83 -6.56 8.48 -7.88
N ALA A 84 -7.03 8.66 -6.65
CA ALA A 84 -8.35 9.21 -6.37
C ALA A 84 -8.49 10.67 -6.87
N LYS A 85 -7.45 11.48 -6.74
CA LYS A 85 -7.40 12.84 -7.28
C LYS A 85 -7.42 12.83 -8.81
N GLN A 86 -6.62 12.00 -9.46
CA GLN A 86 -6.59 11.85 -10.91
C GLN A 86 -7.94 11.34 -11.46
N ALA A 87 -8.64 10.51 -10.70
CA ALA A 87 -9.99 10.03 -11.03
C ALA A 87 -11.10 11.06 -10.74
N GLY A 88 -10.77 12.25 -10.22
CA GLY A 88 -11.74 13.29 -9.87
C GLY A 88 -12.58 13.00 -8.61
N LEU A 89 -12.21 11.97 -7.83
CA LEU A 89 -12.88 11.59 -6.58
C LEU A 89 -12.41 12.47 -5.40
N LEU A 90 -11.19 13.02 -5.49
CA LEU A 90 -10.67 13.99 -4.54
C LEU A 90 -10.52 15.37 -5.21
N PRO A 91 -11.06 16.45 -4.62
CA PRO A 91 -10.91 17.79 -5.16
C PRO A 91 -9.48 18.34 -4.99
N ALA A 92 -8.73 17.86 -3.99
CA ALA A 92 -7.32 18.17 -3.78
C ALA A 92 -6.64 17.03 -3.01
N LEU A 93 -5.34 16.82 -3.24
CA LEU A 93 -4.54 15.83 -2.53
C LEU A 93 -4.09 16.35 -1.16
N ARG A 94 -3.79 17.65 -1.05
CA ARG A 94 -3.24 18.23 0.18
C ARG A 94 -4.08 17.97 1.45
N PRO A 95 -5.42 18.19 1.46
CA PRO A 95 -6.23 17.93 2.65
C PRO A 95 -6.23 16.46 3.06
N PHE A 96 -6.19 15.54 2.09
CA PHE A 96 -6.10 14.11 2.35
C PHE A 96 -4.76 13.75 3.00
N THR A 97 -3.63 14.26 2.48
CA THR A 97 -2.31 14.03 3.07
C THR A 97 -2.18 14.67 4.45
N ASP A 98 -2.74 15.86 4.67
CA ASP A 98 -2.72 16.53 5.98
C ASP A 98 -3.51 15.72 7.02
N ALA A 99 -4.66 15.15 6.64
CA ALA A 99 -5.44 14.27 7.51
C ALA A 99 -4.67 12.98 7.87
N LEU A 100 -3.97 12.37 6.91
CA LEU A 100 -3.13 11.20 7.19
C LEU A 100 -1.98 11.51 8.15
N LEU A 101 -1.30 12.64 7.97
CA LEU A 101 -0.24 13.10 8.88
C LEU A 101 -0.80 13.33 10.29
N ALA A 102 -1.97 13.98 10.40
CA ALA A 102 -2.64 14.20 11.68
C ALA A 102 -3.07 12.89 12.36
N ALA A 103 -3.42 11.86 11.58
CA ALA A 103 -3.73 10.52 12.05
C ALA A 103 -2.47 9.70 12.43
N GLY A 104 -1.27 10.26 12.27
CA GLY A 104 -0.01 9.64 12.69
C GLY A 104 0.79 8.96 11.58
N LEU A 105 0.36 9.05 10.31
CA LEU A 105 1.16 8.56 9.19
C LEU A 105 2.50 9.32 9.12
N ARG A 106 3.60 8.59 9.04
CA ARG A 106 4.94 9.18 8.91
C ARG A 106 5.35 9.21 7.44
N LEU A 107 5.48 10.40 6.88
CA LEU A 107 5.97 10.61 5.52
C LEU A 107 7.20 11.50 5.53
N HIS A 108 8.19 11.14 4.72
CA HIS A 108 9.32 12.05 4.50
C HIS A 108 8.82 13.28 3.72
N PRO A 109 9.27 14.50 4.05
CA PRO A 109 8.85 15.73 3.35
C PRO A 109 9.01 15.65 1.84
N ASP A 110 10.09 15.02 1.36
CA ASP A 110 10.33 14.86 -0.08
C ASP A 110 9.26 13.99 -0.76
N ILE A 111 8.81 12.91 -0.10
CA ILE A 111 7.75 12.05 -0.64
C ILE A 111 6.43 12.81 -0.74
N LEU A 112 6.14 13.66 0.25
CA LEU A 112 4.94 14.52 0.21
C LEU A 112 5.05 15.56 -0.90
N ALA A 113 6.20 16.22 -1.04
CA ALA A 113 6.44 17.18 -2.10
C ALA A 113 6.31 16.54 -3.49
N ASP A 114 6.87 15.35 -3.68
CA ASP A 114 6.78 14.57 -4.91
C ASP A 114 5.34 14.18 -5.23
N ALA A 115 4.58 13.72 -4.22
CA ALA A 115 3.17 13.37 -4.38
C ALA A 115 2.33 14.58 -4.81
N LEU A 116 2.54 15.75 -4.19
CA LEU A 116 1.85 16.98 -4.56
C LEU A 116 2.22 17.45 -5.98
N ARG A 117 3.49 17.33 -6.38
CA ARG A 117 3.92 17.64 -7.75
C ARG A 117 3.26 16.75 -8.81
N GLN A 118 3.02 15.48 -8.51
CA GLN A 118 2.36 14.54 -9.43
C GLN A 118 0.90 14.90 -9.75
N VAL A 119 0.28 15.78 -8.95
CA VAL A 119 -1.11 16.24 -9.13
C VAL A 119 -1.20 17.75 -9.31
N ASP A 120 -0.10 18.41 -9.70
CA ASP A 120 -0.01 19.86 -9.92
C ASP A 120 -0.31 20.74 -8.69
N GLU A 121 -0.15 20.19 -7.48
CA GLU A 121 -0.33 20.89 -6.19
C GLU A 121 0.99 21.21 -5.47
N GLY A 122 2.12 20.80 -6.05
CA GLY A 122 3.45 21.04 -5.49
C GLY A 122 3.95 22.47 -5.68
N PRO A 123 4.95 22.91 -4.90
CA PRO A 123 5.62 24.18 -5.16
C PRO A 123 6.19 24.18 -6.58
N ARG A 124 5.94 25.24 -7.36
CA ARG A 124 6.55 25.40 -8.68
C ARG A 124 8.06 25.54 -8.49
N PRO A 125 8.88 24.89 -9.34
CA PRO A 125 10.32 25.13 -9.31
C PRO A 125 10.58 26.62 -9.55
N ALA A 126 11.51 27.18 -8.77
CA ALA A 126 11.97 28.56 -8.87
C ALA A 126 12.75 28.82 -10.18
#